data_AF-A0A7C3ZH32-F1
#
_entry.id   AF-A0A7C3ZH32-F1
#
_cell.length_a   1.000
_cell.length_b   1.000
_cell.length_c   1.000
_cell.angle_alpha   90.00
_cell.angle_beta   90.00
_cell.angle_gamma   90.00
#
_symmetry.space_group_name_H-M   'P 1'
#
loop_
_entity.id
_entity.type
_entity.pdbx_description
1 polymer ?
#
loop_
_entity_poly.entity_id
_entity_poly.type
_entity_poly.pdbx_seq_one_letter_code
_entity_poly.pdbx_strand_id
1 'polypeptide(L)'
;MFVLAYEILFVLLTAGLFLALGDVLDFIGDSLVSANPVLIQQQSTEALRAFFVNSILAIIGTLVCVFILYVIFQWFGWKTVVKKPAKFWKFFLLNLIWLASWLVFDWFIIIGLRGVYAVIGVTILASAFLHLTGILHRTYVAGETQIGKAISKTFAIGFGKIHKFVLPYALAVIVFVVWSQVWILSPVDSTGGFALISLFCVVFAPFLAWYKFYLNRILDII
;
A
#
# COMPACT_ATOMS: atom_id res chain seq x y z
N MET A 1 3.04 -21.91 -1.54
CA MET A 1 3.41 -21.52 -2.92
C MET A 1 2.46 -20.46 -3.49
N PHE A 2 1.14 -20.70 -3.58
CA PHE A 2 0.21 -19.72 -4.18
C PHE A 2 0.20 -18.32 -3.54
N VAL A 3 0.31 -18.21 -2.21
CA VAL A 3 0.35 -16.90 -1.52
C VAL A 3 1.53 -16.05 -1.99
N LEU A 4 2.71 -16.64 -2.10
CA LEU A 4 3.91 -15.95 -2.61
C LEU A 4 3.73 -15.48 -4.05
N ALA A 5 3.12 -16.31 -4.91
CA ALA A 5 2.84 -15.94 -6.29
C ALA A 5 1.89 -14.72 -6.37
N TYR A 6 0.90 -14.63 -5.47
CA TYR A 6 0.04 -13.46 -5.37
C TYR A 6 0.79 -12.20 -4.93
N GLU A 7 1.70 -12.29 -3.95
CA GLU A 7 2.51 -11.13 -3.54
C GLU A 7 3.43 -10.66 -4.68
N ILE A 8 4.10 -11.59 -5.36
CA ILE A 8 4.98 -11.25 -6.49
C ILE A 8 4.17 -10.61 -7.62
N LEU A 9 3.03 -11.18 -8.00
CA LEU A 9 2.22 -10.65 -9.09
C LEU A 9 1.64 -9.27 -8.74
N PHE A 10 1.20 -9.05 -7.50
CA PHE A 10 0.76 -7.73 -7.02
C PHE A 10 1.85 -6.67 -7.21
N VAL A 11 3.08 -7.00 -6.86
CA VAL A 11 4.24 -6.11 -6.95
C VAL A 11 4.58 -5.80 -8.40
N LEU A 12 4.66 -6.83 -9.25
CA LEU A 12 4.97 -6.64 -10.66
C LEU A 12 3.92 -5.76 -11.36
N LEU A 13 2.63 -5.99 -11.08
CA LEU A 13 1.55 -5.19 -11.65
C LEU A 13 1.55 -3.76 -11.11
N THR A 14 1.81 -3.58 -9.82
CA THR A 14 1.88 -2.25 -9.19
C THR A 14 3.09 -1.46 -9.70
N ALA A 15 4.24 -2.11 -9.83
CA ALA A 15 5.42 -1.52 -10.45
C ALA A 15 5.15 -1.12 -11.90
N GLY A 16 4.51 -1.99 -12.69
CA GLY A 16 4.09 -1.67 -14.06
C GLY A 16 3.15 -0.47 -14.14
N LEU A 17 2.20 -0.33 -13.20
CA LEU A 17 1.33 0.85 -13.12
C LEU A 17 2.10 2.13 -12.81
N PHE A 18 3.09 2.08 -11.91
CA PHE A 18 3.91 3.26 -11.59
C PHE A 18 4.83 3.66 -12.74
N LEU A 19 5.37 2.69 -13.48
CA LEU A 19 6.14 2.97 -14.70
C LEU A 19 5.25 3.63 -15.75
N ALA A 20 4.06 3.08 -16.01
CA ALA A 20 3.10 3.67 -16.94
C ALA A 20 2.63 5.07 -16.51
N LEU A 21 2.49 5.32 -15.19
CA LEU A 21 2.22 6.65 -14.68
C LEU A 21 3.36 7.63 -15.00
N GLY A 22 4.62 7.19 -14.85
CA GLY A 22 5.79 7.97 -15.26
C GLY A 22 5.71 8.38 -16.73
N ASP A 23 5.51 7.41 -17.62
CA ASP A 23 5.39 7.66 -19.06
C ASP A 23 4.24 8.63 -19.40
N VAL A 24 3.10 8.51 -18.72
CA VAL A 24 1.95 9.43 -18.90
C VAL A 24 2.27 10.83 -18.40
N LEU A 25 2.96 10.96 -17.27
CA LEU A 25 3.34 12.27 -16.72
C LEU A 25 4.38 12.96 -17.62
N ASP A 26 5.35 12.20 -18.15
CA ASP A 26 6.33 12.71 -19.11
C ASP A 26 5.64 13.18 -20.39
N PHE A 27 4.72 12.37 -20.95
CA PHE A 27 3.93 12.76 -22.11
C PHE A 27 3.11 14.05 -21.87
N ILE A 28 2.48 14.19 -20.70
CA ILE A 28 1.76 15.40 -20.30
C ILE A 28 2.71 16.60 -20.18
N GLY A 29 3.93 16.39 -19.66
CA GLY A 29 4.97 17.40 -19.54
C GLY A 29 5.51 17.88 -20.88
N ASP A 30 5.84 16.95 -21.79
CA ASP A 30 6.34 17.26 -23.12
C ASP A 30 5.31 18.01 -23.97
N SER A 31 4.02 17.72 -23.77
CA SER A 31 2.91 18.45 -24.39
C SER A 31 2.85 19.93 -23.95
N LEU A 32 3.34 20.25 -22.75
CA LEU A 32 3.44 21.62 -22.25
C LEU A 32 4.69 22.34 -22.80
N VAL A 33 5.83 21.64 -22.92
CA VAL A 33 7.11 22.21 -23.40
C VAL A 33 7.10 22.45 -24.91
N SER A 34 6.42 21.59 -25.67
CA SER A 34 6.27 21.71 -27.13
C SER A 34 5.29 22.81 -27.56
N ALA A 35 4.47 23.33 -26.65
CA ALA A 35 3.68 24.53 -26.91
C ALA A 35 4.61 25.75 -27.02
N ASN A 36 4.65 26.38 -28.20
CA ASN A 36 5.53 27.51 -28.51
C ASN A 36 5.52 28.56 -27.36
N PRO A 37 6.67 29.02 -26.83
CA PRO A 37 6.72 29.95 -25.69
C PRO A 37 5.92 31.26 -25.89
N VAL A 38 5.68 31.66 -27.14
CA VAL A 38 4.81 32.79 -27.51
C VAL A 38 3.31 32.48 -27.28
N LEU A 39 2.88 31.24 -27.54
CA LEU A 39 1.51 30.77 -27.26
C LEU A 39 1.27 30.59 -25.75
N ILE A 40 2.30 30.24 -24.97
CA ILE A 40 2.21 30.15 -23.51
C ILE A 40 1.88 31.52 -22.90
N GLN A 41 2.39 32.64 -23.40
CA GLN A 41 2.01 33.95 -22.85
C GLN A 41 0.52 34.31 -23.08
N GLN A 42 -0.13 33.81 -24.13
CA GLN A 42 -1.53 34.10 -24.45
C GLN A 42 -2.53 33.00 -24.00
N GLN A 43 -2.09 31.74 -23.85
CA GLN A 43 -2.91 30.58 -23.47
C GLN A 43 -2.45 29.86 -22.17
N SER A 44 -1.47 30.42 -21.45
CA SER A 44 -0.81 29.79 -20.29
C SER A 44 -1.78 29.24 -19.26
N THR A 45 -2.82 29.98 -18.90
CA THR A 45 -3.71 29.59 -17.81
C THR A 45 -4.49 28.32 -18.13
N GLU A 46 -4.97 28.16 -19.36
CA GLU A 46 -5.72 26.97 -19.77
C GLU A 46 -4.81 25.76 -19.95
N ALA A 47 -3.64 25.95 -20.58
CA ALA A 47 -2.64 24.90 -20.75
C ALA A 47 -2.09 24.39 -19.40
N LEU A 48 -1.76 25.31 -18.47
CA LEU A 48 -1.34 24.97 -17.11
C LEU A 48 -2.46 24.27 -16.33
N ARG A 49 -3.69 24.76 -16.43
CA ARG A 49 -4.84 24.10 -15.79
C ARG A 49 -5.03 22.68 -16.32
N ALA A 50 -4.97 22.48 -17.64
CA ALA A 50 -5.08 21.16 -18.26
C ALA A 50 -3.96 20.23 -17.80
N PHE A 51 -2.72 20.72 -17.76
CA PHE A 51 -1.57 19.99 -17.20
C PHE A 51 -1.87 19.50 -15.77
N PHE A 52 -2.20 20.41 -14.86
CA PHE A 52 -2.47 20.04 -13.46
C PHE A 52 -3.65 19.07 -13.31
N VAL A 53 -4.76 19.33 -14.01
CA VAL A 53 -5.93 18.45 -13.96
C VAL A 53 -5.58 17.05 -14.48
N ASN A 54 -4.90 16.95 -15.62
CA ASN A 54 -4.52 15.67 -16.20
C ASN A 54 -3.52 14.91 -15.32
N SER A 55 -2.52 15.59 -14.74
CA SER A 55 -1.58 14.96 -13.80
C SER A 55 -2.27 14.46 -12.54
N ILE A 56 -3.18 15.26 -11.95
CA ILE A 56 -3.97 14.85 -10.78
C ILE A 56 -4.84 13.65 -11.11
N LEU A 57 -5.54 13.66 -12.26
CA LEU A 57 -6.38 12.54 -12.69
C LEU A 57 -5.55 11.27 -12.95
N ALA A 58 -4.36 11.39 -13.55
CA ALA A 58 -3.45 10.27 -13.77
C ALA A 58 -2.98 9.66 -12.44
N ILE A 59 -2.61 10.50 -11.46
CA ILE A 59 -2.21 10.05 -10.12
C ILE A 59 -3.38 9.36 -9.42
N ILE A 60 -4.56 10.00 -9.38
CA ILE A 60 -5.76 9.43 -8.74
C ILE A 60 -6.15 8.10 -9.40
N GLY A 61 -6.18 8.05 -10.74
CA GLY A 61 -6.48 6.84 -11.50
C GLY A 61 -5.52 5.70 -11.15
N THR A 62 -4.22 6.00 -11.08
CA THR A 62 -3.19 5.02 -10.67
C THR A 62 -3.42 4.53 -9.24
N LEU A 63 -3.69 5.42 -8.30
CA LEU A 63 -3.97 5.05 -6.90
C LEU A 63 -5.22 4.18 -6.77
N VAL A 64 -6.27 4.46 -7.54
CA VAL A 64 -7.48 3.62 -7.60
C VAL A 64 -7.15 2.23 -8.15
N CYS A 65 -6.38 2.13 -9.23
CA CYS A 65 -5.94 0.86 -9.78
C CYS A 65 -5.10 0.06 -8.78
N VAL A 66 -4.13 0.69 -8.12
CA VAL A 66 -3.30 0.06 -7.07
C VAL A 66 -4.17 -0.43 -5.91
N PHE A 67 -5.15 0.35 -5.46
CA PHE A 67 -6.08 -0.06 -4.42
C PHE A 67 -6.90 -1.28 -4.85
N ILE A 68 -7.44 -1.29 -6.07
CA ILE A 68 -8.20 -2.43 -6.60
C ILE A 68 -7.33 -3.69 -6.65
N LEU A 69 -6.12 -3.58 -7.20
CA LEU A 69 -5.17 -4.69 -7.23
C LEU A 69 -4.86 -5.18 -5.82
N TYR A 70 -4.56 -4.28 -4.89
CA TYR A 70 -4.31 -4.60 -3.50
C TYR A 70 -5.46 -5.41 -2.90
N VAL A 71 -6.71 -4.96 -3.03
CA VAL A 71 -7.87 -5.69 -2.50
C VAL A 71 -8.01 -7.08 -3.13
N ILE A 72 -7.83 -7.21 -4.45
CA ILE A 72 -7.90 -8.49 -5.16
C ILE A 72 -6.85 -9.47 -4.62
N PHE A 73 -5.57 -9.05 -4.59
CA PHE A 73 -4.48 -9.91 -4.16
C PHE A 73 -4.52 -10.24 -2.68
N GLN A 74 -4.91 -9.28 -1.83
CA GLN A 74 -5.11 -9.56 -0.41
C GLN A 74 -6.27 -10.54 -0.19
N TRP A 75 -7.38 -10.40 -0.93
CA TRP A 75 -8.49 -11.34 -0.84
C TRP A 75 -8.08 -12.76 -1.23
N PHE A 76 -7.42 -12.93 -2.38
CA PHE A 76 -6.91 -14.24 -2.80
C PHE A 76 -5.90 -14.81 -1.81
N GLY A 77 -4.90 -14.02 -1.40
CA GLY A 77 -3.87 -14.44 -0.46
C GLY A 77 -4.45 -14.93 0.87
N TRP A 78 -5.35 -14.17 1.49
CA TRP A 78 -5.97 -14.57 2.75
C TRP A 78 -6.94 -15.74 2.59
N LYS A 79 -7.71 -15.79 1.50
CA LYS A 79 -8.58 -16.94 1.21
C LYS A 79 -7.78 -18.23 1.08
N THR A 80 -6.61 -18.19 0.45
CA THR A 80 -5.70 -19.35 0.34
C THR A 80 -5.16 -19.79 1.69
N VAL A 81 -4.81 -18.85 2.57
CA VAL A 81 -4.26 -19.16 3.90
C VAL A 81 -5.32 -19.73 4.83
N VAL A 82 -6.47 -19.05 4.93
CA VAL A 82 -7.53 -19.36 5.92
C VAL A 82 -8.45 -20.50 5.43
N LYS A 83 -8.54 -20.71 4.11
CA LYS A 83 -9.39 -21.74 3.46
C LYS A 83 -10.89 -21.63 3.82
N LYS A 84 -11.38 -20.41 4.06
CA LYS A 84 -12.80 -20.14 4.34
C LYS A 84 -13.46 -19.27 3.27
N PRO A 85 -14.78 -19.42 3.05
CA PRO A 85 -15.50 -18.60 2.09
C PRO A 85 -15.68 -17.17 2.63
N ALA A 86 -15.11 -16.18 1.94
CA ALA A 86 -15.34 -14.76 2.18
C ALA A 86 -15.83 -14.10 0.89
N LYS A 87 -16.87 -13.26 0.99
CA LYS A 87 -17.45 -12.56 -0.18
C LYS A 87 -16.54 -11.37 -0.57
N PHE A 88 -16.07 -11.36 -1.82
CA PHE A 88 -15.17 -10.31 -2.33
C PHE A 88 -15.73 -8.89 -2.11
N TRP A 89 -16.98 -8.62 -2.49
CA TRP A 89 -17.57 -7.28 -2.35
C TRP A 89 -17.59 -6.75 -0.92
N LYS A 90 -17.81 -7.62 0.06
CA LYS A 90 -17.76 -7.21 1.48
C LYS A 90 -16.31 -7.00 1.96
N PHE A 91 -15.37 -7.77 1.46
CA PHE A 91 -13.94 -7.57 1.72
C PHE A 91 -13.44 -6.26 1.07
N PHE A 92 -13.92 -5.92 -0.12
CA PHE A 92 -13.67 -4.63 -0.77
C PHE A 92 -14.22 -3.49 0.06
N LEU A 93 -15.49 -3.56 0.49
CA LEU A 93 -16.10 -2.55 1.35
C LEU A 93 -15.37 -2.39 2.69
N LEU A 94 -14.93 -3.50 3.29
CA LEU A 94 -14.09 -3.48 4.50
C LEU A 94 -12.82 -2.66 4.28
N ASN A 95 -12.08 -2.93 3.20
CA ASN A 95 -10.84 -2.22 2.90
C ASN A 95 -11.08 -0.73 2.59
N LEU A 96 -12.19 -0.42 1.91
CA LEU A 96 -12.56 0.97 1.61
C LEU A 96 -12.88 1.76 2.88
N ILE A 97 -13.72 1.21 3.77
CA ILE A 97 -14.05 1.83 5.06
C ILE A 97 -12.80 1.96 5.93
N TRP A 98 -11.97 0.91 5.95
CA TRP A 98 -10.71 0.91 6.69
C TRP A 98 -9.80 2.03 6.20
N LEU A 99 -9.49 2.07 4.90
CA LEU A 99 -8.64 3.11 4.31
C LEU A 99 -9.20 4.51 4.57
N ALA A 100 -10.50 4.73 4.35
CA ALA A 100 -11.14 6.02 4.59
C ALA A 100 -11.01 6.46 6.05
N SER A 101 -11.14 5.53 7.01
CA SER A 101 -10.97 5.83 8.44
C SER A 101 -9.56 6.31 8.76
N TRP A 102 -8.54 5.65 8.20
CA TRP A 102 -7.14 6.03 8.42
C TRP A 102 -6.78 7.35 7.74
N LEU A 103 -7.30 7.62 6.53
CA LEU A 103 -7.12 8.91 5.87
C LEU A 103 -7.70 10.07 6.68
N VAL A 104 -8.83 9.86 7.37
CA VAL A 104 -9.39 10.86 8.28
C VAL A 104 -8.44 11.12 9.46
N PHE A 105 -7.83 10.09 10.04
CA PHE A 105 -6.84 10.26 11.11
C PHE A 105 -5.57 10.96 10.61
N ASP A 106 -5.05 10.57 9.44
CA ASP A 106 -3.90 11.24 8.81
C ASP A 106 -4.18 12.72 8.57
N TRP A 107 -5.37 13.06 8.07
CA TRP A 107 -5.80 14.45 7.86
C TRP A 107 -5.77 15.26 9.15
N PHE A 108 -6.29 14.72 10.26
CA PHE A 108 -6.22 15.38 11.57
C PHE A 108 -4.78 15.58 12.06
N ILE A 109 -3.88 14.62 11.82
CA ILE A 109 -2.47 14.74 12.20
C ILE A 109 -1.78 15.83 11.36
N ILE A 110 -1.97 15.82 10.05
CA ILE A 110 -1.31 16.75 9.12
C ILE A 110 -1.75 18.20 9.39
N ILE A 111 -3.02 18.42 9.74
CA ILE A 111 -3.52 19.77 10.04
C ILE A 111 -3.23 20.17 11.49
N GLY A 112 -3.37 19.24 12.43
CA GLY A 112 -3.25 19.51 13.86
C GLY A 112 -1.81 19.62 14.35
N LEU A 113 -0.88 18.91 13.73
CA LEU A 113 0.54 18.93 14.07
C LEU A 113 1.34 19.64 12.97
N ARG A 114 2.52 20.18 13.33
CA ARG A 114 3.42 20.84 12.37
C ARG A 114 4.84 20.31 12.48
N GLY A 115 5.56 20.38 11.36
CA GLY A 115 6.97 20.00 11.27
C GLY A 115 7.22 18.55 11.68
N VAL A 116 8.23 18.34 12.52
CA VAL A 116 8.69 17.00 12.95
C VAL A 116 7.60 16.20 13.65
N TYR A 117 6.71 16.85 14.42
CA TYR A 117 5.64 16.14 15.13
C TYR A 117 4.60 15.54 14.19
N ALA A 118 4.30 16.20 13.07
CA ALA A 118 3.41 15.65 12.05
C ALA A 118 4.04 14.40 11.42
N VAL A 119 5.33 14.44 11.10
CA VAL A 119 6.07 13.30 10.54
C VAL A 119 6.07 12.11 11.50
N ILE A 120 6.36 12.34 12.78
CA ILE A 120 6.32 11.30 13.82
C ILE A 120 4.90 10.73 13.93
N GLY A 121 3.88 11.60 13.99
CA GLY A 121 2.48 11.20 14.08
C GLY A 121 2.05 10.30 12.91
N VAL A 122 2.31 10.72 11.67
CA VAL A 122 2.02 9.95 10.46
C VAL A 122 2.79 8.63 10.45
N THR A 123 4.05 8.61 10.91
CA THR A 123 4.85 7.38 10.95
C THR A 123 4.27 6.36 11.95
N ILE A 124 3.86 6.82 13.13
CA ILE A 124 3.19 5.97 14.13
C ILE A 124 1.86 5.46 13.56
N LEU A 125 1.09 6.33 12.91
CA LEU A 125 -0.20 5.99 12.34
C LEU A 125 -0.05 4.95 11.21
N ALA A 126 0.90 5.14 10.30
CA ALA A 126 1.22 4.19 9.23
C ALA A 126 1.67 2.83 9.80
N SER A 127 2.48 2.83 10.87
CA SER A 127 2.91 1.60 11.54
C SER A 127 1.72 0.85 12.15
N ALA A 128 0.80 1.58 12.80
CA ALA A 128 -0.42 1.01 13.35
C ALA A 128 -1.35 0.48 12.25
N PHE A 129 -1.49 1.20 11.15
CA PHE A 129 -2.24 0.77 9.97
C PHE A 129 -1.71 -0.56 9.43
N LEU A 130 -0.40 -0.66 9.19
CA LEU A 130 0.23 -1.87 8.64
C LEU A 130 0.05 -3.07 9.57
N HIS A 131 0.27 -2.88 10.88
CA HIS A 131 0.07 -3.92 11.88
C HIS A 131 -1.37 -4.46 11.88
N LEU A 132 -2.33 -3.55 12.03
CA LEU A 132 -3.74 -3.90 12.23
C LEU A 132 -4.39 -4.44 10.96
N THR A 133 -3.93 -4.02 9.78
CA THR A 133 -4.53 -4.44 8.51
C THR A 133 -4.41 -5.95 8.27
N GLY A 134 -3.26 -6.55 8.58
CA GLY A 134 -3.10 -8.01 8.47
C GLY A 134 -4.03 -8.78 9.41
N ILE A 135 -4.19 -8.29 10.65
CA ILE A 135 -5.10 -8.87 11.64
C ILE A 135 -6.55 -8.71 11.18
N LEU A 136 -6.92 -7.56 10.63
CA LEU A 136 -8.25 -7.27 10.10
C LEU A 136 -8.65 -8.24 9.01
N HIS A 137 -7.78 -8.39 8.01
CA HIS A 137 -8.04 -9.27 6.88
C HIS A 137 -8.20 -10.72 7.33
N ARG A 138 -7.29 -11.21 8.18
CA ARG A 138 -7.41 -12.56 8.74
C ARG A 138 -8.73 -12.71 9.47
N THR A 139 -9.02 -11.81 10.42
CA THR A 139 -10.20 -11.89 11.29
C THR A 139 -11.49 -11.92 10.49
N TYR A 140 -11.58 -11.07 9.47
CA TYR A 140 -12.71 -11.03 8.56
C TYR A 140 -12.88 -12.33 7.78
N VAL A 141 -11.81 -12.80 7.12
CA VAL A 141 -11.85 -14.02 6.31
C VAL A 141 -12.07 -15.28 7.16
N ALA A 142 -11.60 -15.28 8.42
CA ALA A 142 -11.72 -16.40 9.35
C ALA A 142 -13.14 -16.62 9.90
N GLY A 143 -14.08 -15.70 9.68
CA GLY A 143 -15.50 -15.91 9.98
C GLY A 143 -16.23 -14.69 10.52
N GLU A 144 -15.53 -13.64 10.95
CA GLU A 144 -16.17 -12.42 11.44
C GLU A 144 -16.59 -11.53 10.26
N THR A 145 -17.65 -11.95 9.55
CA THR A 145 -18.06 -11.31 8.29
C THR A 145 -18.80 -9.98 8.48
N GLN A 146 -19.11 -9.60 9.73
CA GLN A 146 -19.65 -8.28 10.07
C GLN A 146 -18.50 -7.27 10.22
N ILE A 147 -18.48 -6.25 9.36
CA ILE A 147 -17.37 -5.27 9.26
C ILE A 147 -17.05 -4.63 10.62
N GLY A 148 -18.05 -4.11 11.32
CA GLY A 148 -17.84 -3.44 12.62
C GLY A 148 -17.26 -4.39 13.68
N LYS A 149 -17.71 -5.64 13.72
CA LYS A 149 -17.16 -6.65 14.65
C LYS A 149 -15.74 -7.06 14.28
N ALA A 150 -15.45 -7.20 12.99
CA ALA A 150 -14.10 -7.50 12.52
C ALA A 150 -13.12 -6.39 12.92
N ILE A 151 -13.51 -5.13 12.75
CA ILE A 151 -12.72 -3.96 13.15
C ILE A 151 -12.51 -3.95 14.67
N SER A 152 -13.58 -4.05 15.45
CA SER A 152 -13.51 -4.06 16.92
C SER A 152 -12.60 -5.18 17.44
N LYS A 153 -12.78 -6.40 16.93
CA LYS A 153 -11.95 -7.56 17.28
C LYS A 153 -10.49 -7.38 16.86
N THR A 154 -10.24 -6.72 15.74
CA THR A 154 -8.88 -6.40 15.27
C THR A 154 -8.15 -5.51 16.26
N PHE A 155 -8.79 -4.44 16.74
CA PHE A 155 -8.19 -3.58 17.75
C PHE A 155 -8.01 -4.31 19.08
N ALA A 156 -9.00 -5.09 19.52
CA ALA A 156 -8.90 -5.88 20.74
C ALA A 156 -7.71 -6.85 20.72
N ILE A 157 -7.49 -7.54 19.59
CA ILE A 157 -6.36 -8.46 19.44
C ILE A 157 -5.04 -7.69 19.25
N GLY A 158 -5.03 -6.71 18.35
CA GLY A 158 -3.83 -5.99 17.93
C GLY A 158 -3.15 -5.24 19.06
N PHE A 159 -3.94 -4.66 19.97
CA PHE A 159 -3.41 -4.01 21.17
C PHE A 159 -3.32 -4.95 22.37
N GLY A 160 -4.32 -5.82 22.58
CA GLY A 160 -4.36 -6.71 23.75
C GLY A 160 -3.27 -7.80 23.74
N LYS A 161 -2.78 -8.21 22.56
CA LYS A 161 -1.77 -9.27 22.44
C LYS A 161 -0.53 -8.81 21.65
N ILE A 162 -0.16 -7.53 21.76
CA ILE A 162 0.94 -6.92 20.98
C ILE A 162 2.29 -7.66 21.15
N HIS A 163 2.53 -8.26 22.32
CA HIS A 163 3.75 -9.05 22.60
C HIS A 163 3.92 -10.25 21.66
N LYS A 164 2.83 -10.80 21.10
CA LYS A 164 2.90 -11.92 20.13
C LYS A 164 3.37 -11.47 18.74
N PHE A 165 3.55 -10.17 18.52
CA PHE A 165 3.98 -9.59 17.25
C PHE A 165 5.44 -9.08 17.29
N VAL A 166 6.17 -9.29 18.39
CA VAL A 166 7.58 -8.90 18.49
C VAL A 166 8.44 -9.56 17.41
N LEU A 167 8.25 -10.86 17.17
CA LEU A 167 9.00 -11.59 16.15
C LEU A 167 8.79 -11.05 14.72
N PRO A 168 7.56 -10.90 14.20
CA PRO A 168 7.37 -10.34 12.86
C PRO A 168 7.88 -8.90 12.76
N TYR A 169 7.84 -8.11 13.83
CA TYR A 169 8.46 -6.78 13.82
C TYR A 169 9.98 -6.82 13.75
N ALA A 170 10.63 -7.70 14.51
CA ALA A 170 12.08 -7.88 14.42
C ALA A 170 12.51 -8.29 13.00
N LEU A 171 11.75 -9.19 12.37
CA LEU A 171 12.00 -9.58 10.97
C LEU A 171 11.70 -8.44 9.98
N ALA A 172 10.65 -7.65 10.20
CA ALA A 172 10.37 -6.47 9.38
C ALA A 172 11.52 -5.46 9.43
N VAL A 173 12.13 -5.25 10.60
CA VAL A 173 13.33 -4.39 10.74
C VAL A 173 14.50 -4.95 9.94
N ILE A 174 14.76 -6.25 9.99
CA ILE A 174 15.83 -6.88 9.20
C ILE A 174 15.57 -6.68 7.70
N VAL A 175 14.34 -6.94 7.25
CA VAL A 175 13.94 -6.73 5.85
C VAL A 175 14.11 -5.28 5.43
N PHE A 176 13.72 -4.32 6.28
CA PHE A 176 13.89 -2.90 6.04
C PHE A 176 15.38 -2.50 5.94
N VAL A 177 16.24 -3.03 6.82
CA VAL A 177 17.69 -2.76 6.75
C VAL A 177 18.28 -3.30 5.45
N VAL A 178 17.92 -4.51 5.03
CA VAL A 178 18.37 -5.06 3.74
C VAL A 178 17.89 -4.19 2.58
N TRP A 179 16.63 -3.73 2.65
CA TRP A 179 16.05 -2.84 1.64
C TRP A 179 16.77 -1.50 1.55
N SER A 180 17.05 -0.87 2.69
CA SER A 180 17.68 0.46 2.73
C SER A 180 19.10 0.46 2.17
N GLN A 181 19.87 -0.62 2.36
CA GLN A 181 21.20 -0.73 1.76
C GLN A 181 21.14 -0.72 0.23
N VAL A 182 20.15 -1.39 -0.38
CA VAL A 182 20.01 -1.40 -1.84
C VAL A 182 19.59 -0.04 -2.38
N TRP A 183 18.73 0.68 -1.66
CA TRP A 183 18.37 2.05 -2.03
C TRP A 183 19.58 2.99 -2.06
N ILE A 184 20.52 2.82 -1.13
CA ILE A 184 21.75 3.63 -1.07
C ILE A 184 22.72 3.28 -2.21
N LEU A 185 22.75 2.01 -2.62
CA LEU A 185 23.74 1.48 -3.57
C LEU A 185 23.29 1.50 -5.03
N SER A 186 21.99 1.66 -5.31
CA SER A 186 21.44 1.69 -6.66
C SER A 186 21.12 3.13 -7.11
N PRO A 187 21.69 3.61 -8.23
CA PRO A 187 21.24 4.85 -8.86
C PRO A 187 19.75 4.76 -9.20
N VAL A 188 18.99 5.85 -9.06
CA VAL A 188 17.58 5.91 -9.47
C VAL A 188 17.49 6.10 -10.98
N ASP A 189 18.07 5.19 -11.74
CA ASP A 189 17.91 5.07 -13.19
C ASP A 189 17.05 3.83 -13.52
N SER A 190 16.80 3.59 -14.81
CA SER A 190 15.99 2.45 -15.26
C SER A 190 16.53 1.10 -14.74
N THR A 191 17.85 0.96 -14.63
CA THR A 191 18.54 -0.19 -14.03
C THR A 191 18.30 -0.31 -12.53
N GLY A 192 18.33 0.81 -11.78
CA GLY A 192 18.01 0.83 -10.36
C GLY A 192 16.55 0.49 -10.04
N GLY A 193 15.62 0.90 -10.90
CA GLY A 193 14.21 0.52 -10.79
C GLY A 193 14.02 -1.00 -10.83
N PHE A 194 14.68 -1.70 -11.77
CA PHE A 194 14.65 -3.17 -11.83
C PHE A 194 15.30 -3.83 -10.61
N ALA A 195 16.39 -3.27 -10.07
CA ALA A 195 17.04 -3.79 -8.87
C ALA A 195 16.10 -3.73 -7.64
N LEU A 196 15.36 -2.63 -7.48
CA LEU A 196 14.39 -2.47 -6.40
C LEU A 196 13.21 -3.44 -6.53
N ILE A 197 12.65 -3.60 -7.74
CA ILE A 197 11.58 -4.57 -8.00
C ILE A 197 12.06 -6.00 -7.69
N SER A 198 13.28 -6.34 -8.14
CA SER A 198 13.87 -7.66 -7.92
C SER A 198 14.08 -7.95 -6.44
N LEU A 199 14.61 -6.99 -5.68
CA LEU A 199 14.76 -7.12 -4.23
C LEU A 199 13.41 -7.29 -3.53
N PHE A 200 12.37 -6.60 -4.00
CA PHE A 200 11.04 -6.72 -3.41
C PHE A 200 10.53 -8.16 -3.60
N CYS A 201 10.67 -8.70 -4.81
CA CYS A 201 10.28 -10.06 -5.14
C CYS A 201 11.05 -11.13 -4.34
N VAL A 202 12.33 -10.90 -4.04
CA VAL A 202 13.18 -11.89 -3.36
C VAL A 202 13.13 -11.80 -1.83
N VAL A 203 12.91 -10.61 -1.26
CA VAL A 203 12.97 -10.40 0.20
C VAL A 203 11.59 -10.08 0.76
N PHE A 204 10.91 -9.08 0.18
CA PHE A 204 9.69 -8.53 0.75
C PHE A 204 8.47 -9.42 0.50
N ALA A 205 8.29 -9.91 -0.73
CA ALA A 205 7.18 -10.80 -1.06
C ALA A 205 7.20 -12.12 -0.26
N PRO A 206 8.36 -12.80 -0.07
CA PRO A 206 8.46 -13.94 0.85
C PRO A 206 8.16 -13.57 2.30
N PHE A 207 8.62 -12.42 2.78
CA PHE A 207 8.29 -11.94 4.13
C PHE A 207 6.78 -11.73 4.31
N LEU A 208 6.11 -11.06 3.37
CA LEU A 208 4.66 -10.84 3.42
C LEU A 208 3.88 -12.15 3.37
N ALA A 209 4.29 -13.08 2.50
CA ALA A 209 3.68 -14.39 2.42
C ALA A 209 3.85 -15.17 3.74
N TRP A 210 5.06 -15.18 4.30
CA TRP A 210 5.34 -15.77 5.61
C TRP A 210 4.51 -15.13 6.72
N TYR A 211 4.40 -13.79 6.73
CA TYR A 211 3.65 -13.05 7.73
C TYR A 211 2.17 -13.44 7.76
N LYS A 212 1.54 -13.67 6.60
CA LYS A 212 0.15 -14.18 6.53
C LYS A 212 0.00 -15.55 7.19
N PHE A 213 0.93 -16.48 6.94
CA PHE A 213 0.92 -17.80 7.59
C PHE A 213 1.16 -17.69 9.10
N TYR A 214 2.12 -16.85 9.51
CA TYR A 214 2.41 -16.58 10.92
C TYR A 214 1.18 -16.05 11.64
N LEU A 215 0.55 -15.01 11.09
CA LEU A 215 -0.67 -14.42 11.63
C LEU A 215 -1.79 -15.43 11.72
N ASN A 216 -2.03 -16.23 10.68
CA ASN A 216 -3.09 -17.23 10.73
C ASN A 216 -2.87 -18.20 11.89
N ARG A 217 -1.65 -18.73 12.04
CA ARG A 217 -1.30 -19.67 13.12
C ARG A 217 -1.45 -19.03 14.50
N ILE A 218 -0.92 -17.83 14.70
CA ILE A 218 -0.96 -17.16 16.00
C ILE A 218 -2.38 -16.77 16.39
N LEU A 219 -3.17 -16.29 15.42
CA LEU A 219 -4.55 -15.88 15.66
C LEU A 219 -5.53 -17.06 15.78
N ASP A 220 -5.14 -18.28 15.36
CA ASP A 220 -5.89 -19.52 15.64
C ASP A 220 -5.73 -19.95 17.11
N ILE A 221 -4.60 -19.62 17.75
CA ILE A 221 -4.29 -19.95 19.15
C ILE A 221 -4.90 -18.93 20.14
N ILE A 222 -5.24 -17.73 19.63
CA ILE A 222 -5.64 -16.54 20.41
C ILE A 222 -7.14 -16.47 20.65
#